data_AF-J7LAK3-F1
#
_entry.id   AF-J7LAK3-F1
#
_cell.length_a   1.000
_cell.length_b   1.000
_cell.length_c   1.000
_cell.angle_alpha   90.00
_cell.angle_beta   90.00
_cell.angle_gamma   90.00
#
_symmetry.space_group_name_H-M   'P 1'
#
loop_
_entity.id
_entity.type
_entity.pdbx_description
1 polymer ?
#
loop_
_entity_poly.entity_id
_entity_poly.type
_entity_poly.pdbx_seq_one_letter_code
_entity_poly.pdbx_strand_id
1 'polypeptide(L)'
;MLSPELLGVKDARYDDFVLGNVLTERLPVILARAPHTAYVREHLDGVRRCRRTCEFFTFCQGGQASNKYFETGRFTTTETTYCRNAKQELVRALGEKMGV
;
A
#
# COMPACT_ATOMS: atom_id res chain seq x y z
N MET A 1 3.67 -1.00 3.09
CA MET A 1 3.20 -1.41 4.45
C MET A 1 1.70 -1.25 4.49
N LEU A 2 1.00 -2.11 5.22
CA LEU A 2 -0.41 -1.88 5.52
C LEU A 2 -0.51 -0.60 6.34
N SER A 3 -1.44 0.26 5.96
CA SER A 3 -1.50 1.66 6.38
C SER A 3 -2.40 1.81 7.61
N PRO A 4 -1.90 2.33 8.76
CA PRO A 4 -2.74 2.58 9.93
C PRO A 4 -3.86 3.59 9.66
N GLU A 5 -3.71 4.42 8.61
CA GLU A 5 -4.71 5.39 8.17
C GLU A 5 -6.02 4.76 7.67
N LEU A 6 -6.08 3.43 7.52
CA LEU A 6 -7.31 2.70 7.21
C LEU A 6 -8.16 2.42 8.46
N LEU A 7 -7.63 2.64 9.67
CA LEU A 7 -8.36 2.41 10.90
C LEU A 7 -9.60 3.33 10.98
N GLY A 8 -10.76 2.73 11.18
CA GLY A 8 -12.03 3.47 11.29
C GLY A 8 -12.69 3.80 9.95
N VAL A 9 -12.04 3.52 8.82
CA VAL A 9 -12.67 3.66 7.50
C VAL A 9 -13.74 2.58 7.33
N LYS A 10 -14.89 2.99 6.77
CA LYS A 10 -16.00 2.10 6.47
C LYS A 10 -16.04 1.78 4.97
N ASP A 11 -15.87 0.51 4.65
CA ASP A 11 -16.01 -0.02 3.29
C ASP A 11 -16.35 -1.51 3.37
N ALA A 12 -17.62 -1.82 3.11
CA ALA A 12 -18.14 -3.17 3.17
C ALA A 12 -17.43 -4.14 2.20
N ARG A 13 -16.82 -3.63 1.11
CA ARG A 13 -16.05 -4.46 0.16
C ARG A 13 -14.80 -5.07 0.79
N TYR A 14 -14.29 -4.45 1.86
CA TYR A 14 -13.05 -4.82 2.52
C TYR A 14 -13.24 -5.17 4.00
N ASP A 15 -14.49 -5.42 4.43
CA ASP A 15 -14.83 -5.71 5.83
C ASP A 15 -14.30 -4.64 6.81
N ASP A 16 -14.49 -3.36 6.44
CA ASP A 16 -13.99 -2.19 7.19
C ASP A 16 -12.48 -2.25 7.52
N PHE A 17 -11.71 -2.99 6.70
CA PHE A 17 -10.28 -3.25 6.90
C PHE A 17 -9.96 -3.96 8.23
N VAL A 18 -10.93 -4.66 8.81
CA VAL A 18 -10.77 -5.43 10.04
C VAL A 18 -10.19 -6.81 9.69
N LEU A 19 -9.10 -7.18 10.37
CA LEU A 19 -8.48 -8.51 10.21
C LEU A 19 -8.87 -9.49 11.34
N GLY A 20 -9.33 -8.97 12.47
CA GLY A 20 -9.71 -9.75 13.66
C GLY A 20 -9.64 -8.90 14.93
N ASN A 21 -9.91 -9.54 16.07
CA ASN A 21 -9.92 -8.89 17.37
C ASN A 21 -8.99 -9.62 18.35
N VAL A 22 -7.96 -8.94 18.84
CA VAL A 22 -6.94 -9.50 19.75
C VAL A 22 -7.47 -9.86 21.13
N LEU A 23 -8.63 -9.34 21.53
CA LEU A 23 -9.29 -9.68 22.79
C LEU A 23 -10.02 -11.04 22.71
N THR A 24 -10.37 -11.47 21.50
CA THR A 24 -11.15 -12.71 21.25
C THR A 24 -10.36 -13.76 20.45
N GLU A 25 -9.26 -13.37 19.82
CA GLU A 25 -8.47 -14.21 18.93
C GLU A 25 -6.97 -14.08 19.20
N ARG A 26 -6.23 -15.18 19.08
CA ARG A 26 -4.76 -15.15 19.19
C ARG A 26 -4.14 -14.49 17.95
N LEU A 27 -3.08 -13.69 18.14
CA LEU A 27 -2.38 -13.01 17.04
C LEU A 27 -2.00 -13.93 15.85
N PRO A 28 -1.46 -15.16 16.04
CA PRO A 28 -1.14 -16.03 14.91
C PRO A 28 -2.35 -16.38 14.03
N VAL A 29 -3.56 -16.46 14.61
CA VAL A 29 -4.79 -16.72 13.89
C VAL A 29 -5.17 -15.52 13.01
N ILE A 30 -5.08 -14.31 13.57
CA ILE A 30 -5.32 -13.06 12.84
C ILE A 30 -4.32 -12.90 11.69
N LEU A 31 -3.04 -13.16 11.95
CA LEU A 31 -1.99 -13.05 10.93
C LEU A 31 -2.12 -14.10 9.82
N ALA A 32 -2.50 -15.34 10.15
CA ALA A 32 -2.76 -16.36 9.14
C ALA A 32 -3.94 -16.00 8.22
N ARG A 33 -4.94 -15.26 8.74
CA ARG A 33 -6.07 -14.76 7.95
C ARG A 33 -5.68 -13.62 7.01
N ALA A 34 -4.75 -12.75 7.41
CA ALA A 34 -4.49 -11.50 6.72
C ALA A 34 -4.22 -11.63 5.21
N PRO A 35 -3.37 -12.55 4.69
CA PRO A 35 -3.14 -12.70 3.26
C PRO A 35 -4.38 -13.08 2.44
N HIS A 36 -5.40 -13.62 3.11
CA HIS A 36 -6.64 -14.07 2.48
C HIS A 36 -7.70 -12.97 2.41
N THR A 37 -7.54 -11.84 3.10
CA THR A 37 -8.49 -10.72 3.00
C THR A 37 -8.28 -9.94 1.70
N ALA A 38 -9.37 -9.37 1.17
CA ALA A 38 -9.37 -8.74 -0.14
C ALA A 38 -8.37 -7.58 -0.24
N TYR A 39 -8.38 -6.65 0.73
CA TYR A 39 -7.52 -5.47 0.67
C TYR A 39 -6.03 -5.80 0.80
N VAL A 40 -5.66 -6.76 1.67
CA VAL A 40 -4.26 -7.20 1.81
C VAL A 40 -3.80 -7.86 0.53
N ARG A 41 -4.63 -8.75 -0.05
CA ARG A 41 -4.33 -9.43 -1.31
C ARG A 41 -4.13 -8.45 -2.46
N GLU A 42 -5.04 -7.49 -2.61
CA GLU A 42 -4.95 -6.44 -3.63
C GLU A 42 -3.75 -5.52 -3.42
N HIS A 43 -3.43 -5.15 -2.17
CA HIS A 43 -2.25 -4.35 -1.87
C HIS A 43 -0.96 -5.08 -2.25
N LEU A 44 -0.83 -6.36 -1.86
CA LEU A 44 0.31 -7.17 -2.24
C LEU A 44 0.42 -7.34 -3.76
N ASP A 45 -0.71 -7.42 -4.47
CA ASP A 45 -0.72 -7.42 -5.93
C ASP A 45 -0.26 -6.09 -6.51
N GLY A 46 -0.73 -4.97 -5.98
CA GLY A 46 -0.27 -3.64 -6.34
C GLY A 46 1.24 -3.47 -6.14
N VAL A 47 1.79 -3.97 -5.02
CA VAL A 47 3.25 -3.94 -4.75
C VAL A 47 4.01 -4.79 -5.78
N ARG A 48 3.53 -6.00 -6.10
CA ARG A 48 4.13 -6.84 -7.15
C ARG A 48 4.08 -6.16 -8.52
N ARG A 49 3.00 -5.45 -8.85
CA ARG A 49 2.90 -4.65 -10.08
C ARG A 49 3.93 -3.53 -10.08
N CYS A 50 4.01 -2.72 -9.01
CA CYS A 50 5.04 -1.68 -8.87
C CYS A 50 6.45 -2.25 -9.08
N ARG A 51 6.77 -3.42 -8.50
CA ARG A 51 8.07 -4.07 -8.66
C ARG A 51 8.43 -4.38 -10.12
N ARG A 52 7.43 -4.68 -10.95
CA ARG A 52 7.62 -5.03 -12.36
C ARG A 52 7.67 -3.81 -13.29
N THR A 53 7.01 -2.71 -12.92
CA THR A 53 6.71 -1.62 -13.86
C THR A 53 7.23 -0.24 -13.44
N CYS A 54 7.61 -0.04 -12.18
CA CYS A 54 7.98 1.29 -11.67
C CYS A 54 9.50 1.41 -11.52
N GLU A 55 10.10 2.38 -12.22
CA GLU A 55 11.54 2.68 -12.13
C GLU A 55 11.99 3.07 -10.72
N PHE A 56 11.07 3.65 -9.92
CA PHE A 56 11.34 4.10 -8.54
C PHE A 56 11.12 3.04 -7.47
N PHE A 57 10.82 1.78 -7.86
CA PHE A 57 10.44 0.74 -6.89
C PHE A 57 11.51 0.49 -5.83
N THR A 58 12.80 0.49 -6.21
CA THR A 58 13.91 0.26 -5.28
C THR A 58 13.90 1.25 -4.10
N PHE A 59 13.45 2.49 -4.33
CA PHE A 59 13.33 3.51 -3.30
C PHE A 59 12.06 3.38 -2.46
N CYS A 60 10.88 3.27 -3.10
CA CYS A 60 9.60 3.37 -2.40
C CYS A 60 8.95 2.03 -2.02
N GLN A 61 9.44 0.92 -2.58
CA GLN A 61 8.98 -0.46 -2.35
C GLN A 61 7.46 -0.65 -2.54
N GLY A 62 6.85 0.12 -3.45
CA GLY A 62 5.43 0.02 -3.79
C GLY A 62 4.51 0.99 -3.03
N GLY A 63 5.05 1.89 -2.20
CA GLY A 63 4.32 3.01 -1.60
C GLY A 63 3.36 2.63 -0.47
N GLN A 64 2.48 3.57 -0.12
CA GLN A 64 1.52 3.43 1.00
C GLN A 64 0.17 2.90 0.50
N ALA A 65 -0.45 2.00 1.27
CA ALA A 65 -1.74 1.40 0.91
C ALA A 65 -2.88 2.43 0.95
N SER A 66 -2.86 3.31 1.96
CA SER A 66 -3.84 4.39 2.15
C SER A 66 -3.89 5.33 0.95
N ASN A 67 -2.75 5.82 0.45
CA ASN A 67 -2.72 6.69 -0.74
C ASN A 67 -3.35 6.02 -1.96
N LYS A 68 -3.04 4.75 -2.21
CA LYS A 68 -3.67 4.02 -3.34
C LYS A 68 -5.19 3.98 -3.18
N TYR A 69 -5.65 3.63 -1.98
CA TYR A 69 -7.08 3.54 -1.69
C TYR A 69 -7.79 4.90 -1.73
N PHE A 70 -7.32 5.91 -1.00
CA PHE A 70 -8.00 7.20 -0.92
C PHE A 70 -7.93 7.99 -2.23
N GLU A 71 -6.89 7.82 -3.04
CA GLU A 71 -6.78 8.52 -4.32
C GLU A 71 -7.52 7.80 -5.47
N THR A 72 -7.68 6.47 -5.41
CA THR A 72 -8.19 5.70 -6.56
C THR A 72 -9.28 4.66 -6.25
N GLY A 73 -9.60 4.46 -4.98
CA GLY A 73 -10.52 3.42 -4.51
C GLY A 73 -10.01 1.98 -4.71
N ARG A 74 -8.73 1.81 -5.09
CA ARG A 74 -8.12 0.51 -5.44
C ARG A 74 -6.71 0.38 -4.85
N PHE A 75 -6.35 -0.81 -4.37
CA PHE A 75 -5.00 -1.07 -3.86
C PHE A 75 -4.00 -1.53 -4.94
N THR A 76 -4.49 -1.91 -6.13
CA THR A 76 -3.66 -2.41 -7.24
C THR A 76 -3.00 -1.30 -8.06
N THR A 77 -3.33 -0.04 -7.79
CA THR A 77 -2.78 1.13 -8.47
C THR A 77 -1.26 1.19 -8.32
N THR A 78 -0.55 1.46 -9.42
CA THR A 78 0.92 1.49 -9.45
C THR A 78 1.51 2.89 -9.33
N GLU A 79 0.69 3.93 -9.50
CA GLU A 79 1.09 5.32 -9.31
C GLU A 79 -0.05 6.13 -8.71
N THR A 80 0.27 6.94 -7.71
CA THR A 80 -0.63 7.94 -7.12
C THR A 80 0.02 9.32 -7.18
N THR A 81 -0.74 10.37 -6.91
CA THR A 81 -0.22 11.74 -6.77
C THR A 81 0.80 11.84 -5.65
N TYR A 82 0.58 11.15 -4.52
CA TYR A 82 1.60 11.03 -3.48
C TYR A 82 2.88 10.34 -3.99
N CYS A 83 2.75 9.28 -4.79
CA CYS A 83 3.93 8.64 -5.39
C CYS A 83 4.74 9.65 -6.22
N ARG A 84 4.10 10.36 -7.16
CA ARG A 84 4.77 11.36 -7.99
C ARG A 84 5.49 12.39 -7.13
N ASN A 85 4.74 13.11 -6.30
CA ASN A 85 5.26 14.30 -5.62
C ASN A 85 6.24 13.98 -4.49
N ALA A 86 6.00 12.91 -3.71
CA ALA A 86 6.79 12.64 -2.50
C ALA A 86 7.84 11.54 -2.70
N LYS A 87 7.80 10.78 -3.80
CA LYS A 87 8.75 9.70 -4.08
C LYS A 87 9.51 9.92 -5.37
N GLN A 88 8.80 10.08 -6.48
CA GLN A 88 9.45 10.17 -7.80
C GLN A 88 10.21 11.50 -7.95
N GLU A 89 9.57 12.63 -7.68
CA GLU A 89 10.20 13.95 -7.80
C GLU A 89 11.40 14.11 -6.87
N LEU A 90 11.35 13.52 -5.67
CA LEU A 90 12.50 13.52 -4.76
C LEU A 90 13.70 12.77 -5.34
N VAL A 91 13.47 11.62 -5.98
CA VAL A 91 14.53 10.84 -6.63
C VAL A 91 15.05 11.56 -7.87
N ARG A 92 14.17 12.15 -8.69
CA ARG A 92 14.55 12.94 -9.88
C ARG A 92 15.43 14.13 -9.49
N ALA A 93 15.00 14.94 -8.52
CA ALA A 93 15.76 16.10 -8.06
C ALA A 93 17.13 15.72 -7.48
N LEU A 94 17.24 14.56 -6.82
CA LEU A 94 18.52 14.05 -6.34
C LEU A 94 19.44 13.61 -7.50
N GLY A 95 18.89 12.92 -8.50
CA GLY A 95 19.63 12.52 -9.71
C GLY A 95 20.20 13.73 -10.45
N GLU A 96 19.35 14.72 -10.71
CA GLU A 96 19.74 16.00 -11.33
C GLU A 96 20.89 16.68 -10.57
N LYS A 97 20.82 16.71 -9.23
CA LYS A 97 21.88 17.29 -8.39
C LYS A 97 23.18 16.48 -8.42
N MET A 98 23.09 15.16 -8.59
CA MET A 98 24.23 14.25 -8.64
C MET A 98 24.83 14.10 -10.05
N GLY A 99 24.19 14.70 -11.07
CA GLY A 99 24.63 14.59 -12.47
C GLY A 99 24.41 13.19 -13.07
N VAL A 100 23.44 12.43 -12.55
CA VAL A 100 23.02 11.10 -13.02
C VAL A 100 21.54 11.05 -13.35
#